data_AF-A0A3D3PMH6-F1
#
_entry.id   AF-A0A3D3PMH6-F1
#
_cell.length_a   1.000
_cell.length_b   1.000
_cell.length_c   1.000
_cell.angle_alpha   90.00
_cell.angle_beta   90.00
_cell.angle_gamma   90.00
#
_symmetry.space_group_name_H-M   'P 1'
#
loop_
_entity.id
_entity.type
_entity.pdbx_description
1 polymer ?
#
loop_
_entity_poly.entity_id
_entity_poly.type
_entity_poly.pdbx_seq_one_letter_code
_entity_poly.pdbx_strand_id
1 'polypeptide(L)'
;SMLRVRKESKREKLLQYAQRVWNLTQGSEDIRIEAAIAKTQDFFEQMGVKTRLTDYELGIDNIDTVLKQLESHHMVTLGERLDVTLDVSRKVLELSL
;
A
#
# COMPACT_ATOMS: atom_id res chain seq x y z
N SER A 1 -3.73 -1.86 1.86
CA SER A 1 -2.30 -1.89 1.47
C SER A 1 -2.09 -1.30 0.07
N MET A 2 -1.38 -0.17 -0.02
CA MET A 2 -1.16 0.60 -1.25
C MET A 2 -0.40 -0.19 -2.33
N LEU A 3 0.73 -0.82 -1.97
CA LEU A 3 1.58 -1.52 -2.94
C LEU A 3 0.90 -2.75 -3.56
N ARG A 4 0.03 -3.42 -2.82
CA ARG A 4 -0.75 -4.56 -3.33
C ARG A 4 -1.83 -4.13 -4.33
N VAL A 5 -2.55 -3.04 -4.04
CA VAL A 5 -3.55 -2.48 -4.98
C VAL A 5 -2.88 -1.97 -6.25
N ARG A 6 -1.69 -1.39 -6.12
CA ARG A 6 -0.93 -0.78 -7.23
C ARG A 6 0.09 -1.72 -7.86
N LYS A 7 0.05 -3.01 -7.52
CA LYS A 7 1.07 -4.01 -7.90
C LYS A 7 1.37 -4.00 -9.39
N GLU A 8 0.34 -4.10 -10.22
CA GLU A 8 0.50 -4.17 -11.68
C GLU A 8 1.17 -2.91 -12.24
N SER A 9 0.67 -1.72 -11.86
CA SER A 9 1.23 -0.45 -12.33
C SER A 9 2.68 -0.22 -11.90
N LYS A 10 3.11 -0.84 -10.78
CA LYS A 10 4.43 -0.68 -10.16
C LYS A 10 5.33 -1.91 -10.31
N ARG A 11 4.90 -2.93 -11.08
CA ARG A 11 5.48 -4.28 -11.11
C ARG A 11 6.99 -4.29 -11.32
N GLU A 12 7.47 -3.62 -12.37
CA GLU A 12 8.90 -3.54 -12.69
C GLU A 12 9.73 -2.93 -11.56
N LYS A 13 9.23 -1.85 -10.95
CA LYS A 13 9.92 -1.17 -9.86
C LYS A 13 9.86 -1.97 -8.56
N LEU A 14 8.78 -2.68 -8.30
CA LEU A 14 8.66 -3.57 -7.15
C LEU A 14 9.61 -4.77 -7.27
N LEU A 15 9.82 -5.32 -8.47
CA LEU A 15 10.82 -6.38 -8.71
C LEU A 15 12.25 -5.85 -8.52
N GLN A 16 12.52 -4.67 -9.04
CA GLN A 16 13.81 -4.00 -8.85
C GLN A 16 14.07 -3.72 -7.36
N TYR A 17 13.07 -3.27 -6.61
CA TYR A 17 13.12 -3.05 -5.17
C TYR A 17 13.35 -4.36 -4.41
N ALA A 18 12.57 -5.41 -4.72
CA ALA A 18 12.71 -6.74 -4.14
C ALA A 18 14.14 -7.27 -4.28
N GLN A 19 14.73 -7.15 -5.47
CA GLN A 19 16.09 -7.60 -5.72
C GLN A 19 17.13 -6.73 -5.03
N ARG A 20 17.08 -5.40 -5.18
CA ARG A 20 18.20 -4.54 -4.77
C ARG A 20 18.22 -4.20 -3.28
N VAL A 21 17.05 -4.12 -2.66
CA VAL A 21 16.94 -3.72 -1.25
C VAL A 21 16.80 -4.95 -0.35
N TRP A 22 16.04 -5.95 -0.79
CA TRP A 22 15.75 -7.14 0.01
C TRP A 22 16.48 -8.41 -0.44
N ASN A 23 17.29 -8.32 -1.51
CA ASN A 23 18.00 -9.46 -2.09
C ASN A 23 17.09 -10.65 -2.49
N LEU A 24 15.86 -10.36 -2.94
CA LEU A 24 14.87 -11.36 -3.34
C LEU A 24 14.98 -11.66 -4.84
N THR A 25 15.68 -12.75 -5.16
CA THR A 25 16.00 -13.17 -6.54
C THR A 25 15.36 -14.48 -6.97
N GLN A 26 14.87 -15.28 -6.03
CA GLN A 26 14.28 -16.60 -6.28
C GLN A 26 12.74 -16.56 -6.29
N GLY A 27 12.13 -17.50 -7.02
CA GLY A 27 10.68 -17.61 -7.15
C GLY A 27 10.08 -16.77 -8.28
N SER A 28 8.76 -16.84 -8.43
CA SER A 28 8.04 -16.06 -9.44
C SER A 28 8.08 -14.56 -9.13
N GLU A 29 7.79 -13.74 -10.13
CA GLU A 29 7.71 -12.29 -9.97
C GLU A 29 6.71 -11.88 -8.89
N ASP A 30 5.54 -12.51 -8.85
CA ASP A 30 4.52 -12.24 -7.82
C ASP A 30 4.99 -12.62 -6.41
N ILE A 31 5.66 -13.76 -6.25
CA ILE A 31 6.22 -14.19 -4.96
C ILE A 31 7.25 -13.16 -4.48
N ARG A 32 8.13 -12.69 -5.36
CA ARG A 32 9.18 -11.72 -5.03
C ARG A 32 8.59 -10.36 -4.64
N ILE A 33 7.56 -9.90 -5.35
CA ILE A 33 6.88 -8.64 -5.03
C ILE A 33 6.16 -8.74 -3.67
N GLU A 34 5.38 -9.79 -3.44
CA GLU A 34 4.68 -9.97 -2.16
C GLU A 34 5.66 -10.10 -0.99
N ALA A 35 6.76 -10.84 -1.17
CA ALA A 35 7.81 -10.94 -0.16
C ALA A 35 8.48 -9.59 0.13
N ALA A 36 8.68 -8.74 -0.89
CA ALA A 36 9.21 -7.40 -0.67
C ALA A 36 8.23 -6.50 0.09
N ILE A 37 6.93 -6.60 -0.21
CA ILE A 37 5.89 -5.86 0.52
C ILE A 37 5.85 -6.34 1.98
N ALA A 38 5.86 -7.65 2.23
CA ALA A 38 5.88 -8.21 3.57
C ALA A 38 7.11 -7.76 4.37
N LYS A 39 8.31 -7.85 3.80
CA LYS A 39 9.54 -7.35 4.45
C LYS A 39 9.50 -5.86 4.77
N THR A 40 8.84 -5.07 3.93
CA THR A 40 8.64 -3.64 4.18
C THR A 40 7.72 -3.42 5.39
N GLN A 41 6.65 -4.21 5.52
CA GLN A 41 5.77 -4.16 6.68
C GLN A 41 6.53 -4.58 7.95
N ASP A 42 7.22 -5.73 7.91
CA ASP A 42 7.99 -6.24 9.04
C ASP A 42 9.05 -5.25 9.52
N PHE A 43 9.72 -4.56 8.58
CA PHE A 43 10.69 -3.53 8.91
C PHE A 43 10.07 -2.38 9.71
N PHE A 44 8.92 -1.86 9.28
CA PHE A 44 8.24 -0.80 10.04
C PHE A 44 7.76 -1.28 11.42
N GLU A 45 7.21 -2.49 11.50
CA GLU A 45 6.79 -3.09 12.77
C GLU A 45 7.96 -3.24 13.75
N GLN A 46 9.13 -3.67 13.26
CA GLN A 46 10.35 -3.78 14.07
C GLN A 46 10.85 -2.42 14.57
N MET A 47 10.64 -1.36 13.79
CA MET A 47 10.95 0.01 14.18
C MET A 47 9.90 0.63 15.10
N GLY A 48 8.89 -0.13 15.51
CA GLY A 48 7.82 0.33 16.41
C GLY A 48 6.70 1.09 15.73
N VAL A 49 6.60 1.03 14.39
CA VAL A 49 5.53 1.68 13.62
C VAL A 49 4.56 0.62 13.11
N LYS A 50 3.35 0.61 13.65
CA LYS A 50 2.30 -0.33 13.24
C LYS A 50 1.82 -0.06 11.83
N THR A 51 1.50 -1.13 11.10
CA THR A 51 1.20 -1.10 9.66
C THR A 51 -0.25 -1.39 9.32
N ARG A 52 -1.10 -1.66 10.33
CA ARG A 52 -2.54 -1.73 10.19
C ARG A 52 -3.25 -0.62 10.93
N LEU A 53 -4.39 -0.19 10.38
CA LEU A 53 -5.27 0.79 11.00
C LEU A 53 -5.87 0.26 12.31
N THR A 54 -6.16 -1.03 12.37
CA THR A 54 -6.72 -1.69 13.55
C THR A 54 -5.78 -1.68 14.75
N ASP A 55 -4.45 -1.64 14.53
CA ASP A 55 -3.47 -1.49 15.60
C ASP A 55 -3.53 -0.11 16.30
N TYR A 56 -4.23 0.86 15.69
CA TYR A 56 -4.50 2.20 16.23
C TYR A 56 -5.99 2.43 16.50
N GLU A 57 -6.78 1.36 16.66
CA GLU A 57 -8.22 1.44 16.95
C GLU A 57 -9.05 2.16 15.87
N LEU A 58 -8.56 2.16 14.62
CA LEU A 58 -9.26 2.72 13.47
C LEU A 58 -9.97 1.61 12.67
N GLY A 59 -11.25 1.84 12.38
CA GLY A 59 -12.13 0.89 11.69
C GLY A 59 -12.69 1.41 10.38
N ILE A 60 -13.65 0.67 9.84
CA ILE A 60 -14.33 0.98 8.57
C ILE A 60 -14.99 2.37 8.57
N ASP A 61 -15.56 2.80 9.70
CA ASP A 61 -16.22 4.10 9.84
C ASP A 61 -15.25 5.28 9.64
N ASN A 62 -13.96 5.08 9.96
CA ASN A 62 -12.93 6.09 9.74
C ASN A 62 -12.58 6.25 8.26
N ILE A 63 -12.73 5.19 7.45
CA ILE A 63 -12.42 5.22 6.01
C ILE A 63 -13.34 6.21 5.29
N ASP A 64 -14.65 6.17 5.57
CA ASP A 64 -15.61 7.09 4.96
C ASP A 64 -15.31 8.56 5.29
N THR A 65 -14.89 8.81 6.52
CA THR A 65 -14.47 10.16 6.95
C THR A 65 -13.25 10.64 6.17
N VAL A 66 -12.24 9.77 6.01
CA VAL A 66 -11.03 10.09 5.24
C VAL A 66 -11.36 10.36 3.77
N LEU A 67 -12.22 9.56 3.15
CA LEU A 67 -12.58 9.73 1.73
C LEU A 67 -13.31 11.06 1.49
N LYS A 68 -14.22 11.46 2.38
CA LYS A 68 -14.88 12.78 2.32
C LYS A 68 -13.87 13.91 2.40
N GLN A 69 -12.85 13.78 3.26
CA GLN A 69 -11.80 14.79 3.40
C GLN A 69 -10.90 14.86 2.15
N LEU A 70 -10.57 13.71 1.54
CA LEU A 70 -9.84 13.69 0.26
C LEU A 70 -10.64 14.42 -0.83
N GLU A 71 -11.94 14.16 -0.93
CA GLU A 71 -12.82 14.83 -1.88
C GLU A 71 -12.88 16.35 -1.63
N SER A 72 -13.11 16.81 -0.39
CA SER A 72 -13.17 18.24 -0.07
C SER A 72 -11.86 18.98 -0.34
N HIS A 73 -10.73 18.28 -0.25
CA HIS A 73 -9.40 18.82 -0.59
C HIS A 73 -9.03 18.64 -2.07
N HIS A 74 -9.96 18.20 -2.92
CA HIS A 74 -9.75 17.95 -4.35
C HIS A 74 -8.66 16.90 -4.65
N MET A 75 -8.40 16.01 -3.68
CA MET A 75 -7.45 14.89 -3.79
C MET A 75 -8.12 13.66 -4.41
N VAL A 76 -8.73 13.84 -5.59
CA VAL A 76 -9.58 12.83 -6.25
C VAL A 76 -8.85 12.00 -7.31
N THR A 77 -7.64 12.40 -7.72
CA THR A 77 -6.78 11.70 -8.70
C THR A 77 -5.32 11.78 -8.26
N LEU A 78 -4.91 10.85 -7.39
CA LEU A 78 -3.58 10.82 -6.78
C LEU A 78 -2.61 9.91 -7.55
N GLY A 79 -1.36 9.89 -7.10
CA GLY A 79 -0.31 9.01 -7.61
C GLY A 79 0.40 9.56 -8.85
N GLU A 80 1.50 8.91 -9.23
CA GLU A 80 2.39 9.38 -10.30
C GLU A 80 1.75 9.39 -11.70
N ARG A 81 0.64 8.67 -11.88
CA ARG A 81 -0.14 8.60 -13.11
C ARG A 81 -1.52 9.24 -12.98
N LEU A 82 -1.80 9.91 -11.85
CA LEU A 82 -3.11 10.52 -11.54
C LEU A 82 -4.28 9.53 -11.64
N ASP A 83 -4.03 8.26 -11.34
CA ASP A 83 -4.96 7.15 -11.52
C ASP A 83 -5.35 6.47 -10.20
N VAL A 84 -5.01 7.09 -9.06
CA VAL A 84 -5.50 6.71 -7.74
C VAL A 84 -6.73 7.55 -7.44
N THR A 85 -7.90 7.04 -7.85
CA THR A 85 -9.20 7.66 -7.58
C THR A 85 -9.64 7.49 -6.13
N LEU A 86 -10.77 8.09 -5.74
CA LEU A 86 -11.40 7.82 -4.44
C LEU A 86 -11.74 6.32 -4.26
N ASP A 87 -12.17 5.63 -5.33
CA ASP A 87 -12.46 4.19 -5.27
C ASP A 87 -11.19 3.37 -5.03
N VAL A 88 -10.08 3.72 -5.70
CA VAL A 88 -8.79 3.08 -5.46
C VAL A 88 -8.33 3.36 -4.03
N SER A 89 -8.49 4.60 -3.55
CA SER A 89 -8.15 5.00 -2.18
C SER A 89 -8.94 4.21 -1.14
N ARG A 90 -10.25 4.00 -1.36
CA ARG A 90 -11.10 3.15 -0.51
C ARG A 90 -10.52 1.73 -0.43
N LYS A 91 -10.27 1.09 -1.56
CA LYS A 91 -9.69 -0.26 -1.61
C LYS A 91 -8.34 -0.35 -0.90
N VAL A 92 -7.51 0.71 -1.02
CA VAL A 92 -6.23 0.79 -0.32
C VAL A 92 -6.43 0.82 1.20
N LEU A 93 -7.35 1.65 1.69
CA LEU A 93 -7.65 1.80 3.12
C LEU A 93 -8.29 0.54 3.71
N GLU A 94 -9.23 -0.09 2.99
CA GLU A 94 -9.87 -1.35 3.41
C GLU A 94 -8.86 -2.48 3.54
N LEU A 95 -7.92 -2.61 2.60
CA LEU A 95 -6.82 -3.57 2.69
C LEU A 95 -5.74 -3.17 3.72
N SER A 96 -5.88 -2.04 4.40
CA SER A 96 -4.97 -1.58 5.47
C SER A 96 -5.60 -1.71 6.86
N LEU A 97 -6.85 -2.16 6.98
CA LEU A 97 -7.43 -2.63 8.24
C LEU A 97 -6.69 -3.89 8.72
#